data_AF-A0A9P0LDQ3-F1
#
_entry.id   AF-A0A9P0LDQ3-F1
#
_cell.length_a   1.000
_cell.length_b   1.000
_cell.length_c   1.000
_cell.angle_alpha   90.00
_cell.angle_beta   90.00
_cell.angle_gamma   90.00
#
_symmetry.space_group_name_H-M   'P 1'
#
loop_
_entity.id
_entity.type
_entity.pdbx_description
1 polymer ?
#
loop_
_entity_poly.entity_id
_entity_poly.type
_entity_poly.pdbx_seq_one_letter_code
_entity_poly.pdbx_strand_id
1 'polypeptide(L)'
;MYVYNAQYMQELFLNPKRAGRIDSATAKQLNENGNNRYSFVSNAVIQVCRETDNERLNDIAIMCAEMTACCNSLASEWLGVLLALCCPLSHPGYYSDVLNQLDIQDPSIHNALAVFTCILIARHCFSLEDFVGRVALPSLLKVKSLDNGEARAEGGMRLTCHLLLRLFRTAEGPQPGLYSVGSPSITTPRPPLGVRLSCDRHLLAAAHRNIHLGPVLAVLKAVLIVGDATAKEGAELSLSNILGTSDLHTGADGPNLDLPTNADVCGSRTTHRQSSTGNAESTATLSAFANHVLREICSQQWVLETCLCHLEELCDMDNLLDPLLSHSQAQRLLRMICYPDAAAGIDGLDQKAMINRILENLDMWTLRMSWLDLNLMFRQLSPNSQELSQWLDTVAKAAIDVFQLNAPYASPKHDDKKNEKKQNSIWLVAPLVSKLPSAVQGRVLKVAGQVLENGGWCSDQQQQQSQQPPPKIRMRSCLGGDGGSAPATHRPFLSLVLTCLKGQEEGQREGLLSSLQQQLSQLVQMAKEGNLQEILDNERTLDGLQLRFALVGGVFDAFQRNPSATTDWALLLVQLVTHGLIDLHTHSDLFTVVVDMLATLVHSAKATDSQVTQELLILI
;
A
#
# COMPACT_ATOMS: atom_id res chain seq x y z
N MET A 1 -43.17 18.58 -15.41
CA MET A 1 -42.59 19.77 -14.77
C MET A 1 -43.27 19.92 -13.42
N TYR A 2 -42.52 19.93 -12.33
CA TYR A 2 -43.09 20.04 -10.98
C TYR A 2 -43.55 21.47 -10.71
N VAL A 3 -44.57 21.63 -9.86
CA VAL A 3 -45.05 22.94 -9.38
C VAL A 3 -44.47 23.19 -8.00
N TYR A 4 -43.58 24.19 -7.90
CA TYR A 4 -42.94 24.58 -6.65
C TYR A 4 -43.88 25.43 -5.78
N ASN A 5 -44.03 25.03 -4.50
CA ASN A 5 -44.71 25.82 -3.49
C ASN A 5 -43.77 26.16 -2.34
N ALA A 6 -43.33 27.42 -2.28
CA ALA A 6 -42.41 27.91 -1.25
C ALA A 6 -42.99 27.81 0.18
N GLN A 7 -44.31 27.88 0.36
CA GLN A 7 -44.96 27.83 1.69
C GLN A 7 -45.21 26.40 2.18
N TYR A 8 -45.01 25.39 1.34
CA TYR A 8 -45.31 24.02 1.68
C TYR A 8 -44.46 23.54 2.87
N MET A 9 -45.14 23.19 3.97
CA MET A 9 -44.55 22.65 5.20
C MET A 9 -43.44 23.52 5.84
N GLN A 10 -43.43 24.84 5.60
CA GLN A 10 -42.43 25.73 6.20
C GLN A 10 -42.37 25.68 7.73
N GLU A 11 -43.52 25.48 8.39
CA GLU A 11 -43.61 25.40 9.84
C GLU A 11 -42.73 24.29 10.44
N LEU A 12 -42.52 23.21 9.70
CA LEU A 12 -41.65 22.10 10.12
C LEU A 12 -40.18 22.53 10.22
N PHE A 13 -39.74 23.44 9.34
CA PHE A 13 -38.36 23.92 9.35
C PHE A 13 -38.15 25.12 10.29
N LEU A 14 -39.21 25.87 10.59
CA LEU A 14 -39.18 26.91 11.61
C LEU A 14 -39.05 26.31 13.02
N ASN A 15 -39.77 25.22 13.29
CA ASN A 15 -39.74 24.52 14.57
C ASN A 15 -39.52 23.00 14.37
N PRO A 16 -38.28 22.57 14.06
CA PRO A 16 -37.97 21.16 13.88
C PRO A 16 -38.16 20.42 15.22
N LYS A 17 -39.21 19.61 15.32
CA LYS A 17 -39.46 18.82 16.54
C LYS A 17 -38.51 17.63 16.57
N ARG A 18 -37.66 17.57 17.59
CA ARG A 18 -36.81 16.40 17.86
C ARG A 18 -37.70 15.22 18.31
N ALA A 19 -37.73 14.12 17.55
CA ALA A 19 -38.45 12.88 17.89
C ALA A 19 -39.97 13.01 18.08
N GLY A 20 -40.62 13.95 17.38
CA GLY A 20 -42.07 14.06 17.35
C GLY A 20 -42.68 13.01 16.42
N ARG A 21 -43.77 12.32 16.82
CA ARG A 21 -44.51 11.47 15.86
C ARG A 21 -44.97 12.34 14.70
N ILE A 22 -44.48 12.04 13.50
CA ILE A 22 -44.98 12.64 12.27
C ILE A 22 -46.44 12.22 12.12
N ASP A 23 -47.30 13.21 11.91
CA ASP A 23 -48.72 12.95 11.68
C ASP A 23 -48.90 12.10 10.41
N SER A 24 -49.72 11.05 10.52
CA SER A 24 -50.01 10.13 9.41
C SER A 24 -50.62 10.87 8.22
N ALA A 25 -51.39 11.93 8.46
CA ALA A 25 -51.94 12.78 7.40
C ALA A 25 -50.85 13.49 6.58
N THR A 26 -49.84 14.05 7.26
CA THR A 26 -48.67 14.72 6.65
C THR A 26 -47.86 13.74 5.80
N ALA A 27 -47.61 12.54 6.30
CA ALA A 27 -46.90 11.50 5.55
C ALA A 27 -47.68 11.05 4.30
N LYS A 28 -49.02 10.93 4.41
CA LYS A 28 -49.89 10.56 3.29
C LYS A 28 -49.87 11.62 2.17
N GLN A 29 -49.96 12.90 2.53
CA GLN A 29 -49.90 14.01 1.56
C GLN A 29 -48.58 14.06 0.76
N LEU A 30 -47.47 13.66 1.37
CA LEU A 30 -46.18 13.55 0.70
C LEU A 30 -46.08 12.33 -0.21
N ASN A 31 -46.61 11.18 0.20
CA ASN A 31 -46.58 9.96 -0.60
C ASN A 31 -47.42 10.10 -1.88
N GLU A 32 -48.58 10.75 -1.80
CA GLU A 32 -49.57 10.79 -2.88
C GLU A 32 -49.23 11.77 -4.03
N ASN A 33 -48.38 12.78 -3.81
CA ASN A 33 -48.14 13.83 -4.80
C ASN A 33 -46.66 14.17 -5.00
N GLY A 34 -46.18 14.04 -6.23
CA GLY A 34 -44.80 14.39 -6.61
C GLY A 34 -44.47 15.88 -6.44
N ASN A 35 -45.42 16.79 -6.68
CA ASN A 35 -45.21 18.23 -6.46
C ASN A 35 -44.97 18.55 -4.98
N ASN A 36 -45.63 17.81 -4.09
CA ASN A 36 -45.46 17.95 -2.64
C ASN A 36 -44.07 17.49 -2.21
N ARG A 37 -43.59 16.35 -2.72
CA ARG A 37 -42.21 15.87 -2.47
C ARG A 37 -41.17 16.86 -2.99
N TYR A 38 -41.35 17.31 -4.22
CA TYR A 38 -40.46 18.30 -4.84
C TYR A 38 -40.39 19.59 -4.02
N SER A 39 -41.55 20.14 -3.61
CA SER A 39 -41.62 21.36 -2.80
C SER A 39 -41.02 21.17 -1.41
N PHE A 40 -41.30 20.05 -0.74
CA PHE A 40 -40.73 19.73 0.57
C PHE A 40 -39.21 19.66 0.54
N VAL A 41 -38.64 18.90 -0.41
CA VAL A 41 -37.19 18.75 -0.55
C VAL A 41 -36.54 20.08 -0.91
N SER A 42 -37.14 20.86 -1.81
CA SER A 42 -36.66 22.19 -2.18
C SER A 42 -36.61 23.12 -0.97
N ASN A 43 -37.70 23.22 -0.21
CA ASN A 43 -37.80 24.09 0.97
C ASN A 43 -36.83 23.64 2.07
N ALA A 44 -36.67 22.33 2.29
CA ALA A 44 -35.74 21.79 3.29
C ALA A 44 -34.30 22.18 2.96
N VAL A 45 -33.86 21.97 1.72
CA VAL A 45 -32.49 22.28 1.29
C VAL A 45 -32.21 23.77 1.32
N ILE A 46 -33.15 24.61 0.87
CA ILE A 46 -33.01 26.07 0.94
C ILE A 46 -32.87 26.54 2.40
N GLN A 47 -33.66 25.98 3.32
CA GLN A 47 -33.54 26.32 4.74
C GLN A 47 -32.22 25.84 5.35
N VAL A 48 -31.79 24.61 5.03
CA VAL A 48 -30.50 24.05 5.46
C VAL A 48 -29.35 24.97 5.06
N CYS A 49 -29.32 25.45 3.82
CA CYS A 49 -28.27 26.34 3.34
C CYS A 49 -28.28 27.73 3.97
N ARG A 50 -29.40 28.15 4.57
CA ARG A 50 -29.53 29.43 5.29
C ARG A 50 -29.26 29.31 6.79
N GLU A 51 -29.16 28.08 7.30
CA GLU A 51 -29.00 27.83 8.73
C GLU A 51 -27.53 27.93 9.15
N THR A 52 -27.24 28.85 10.07
CA THR A 52 -25.89 29.04 10.61
C THR A 52 -25.70 28.31 11.95
N ASP A 53 -26.79 28.04 12.67
CA ASP A 53 -26.74 27.26 13.90
C ASP A 53 -26.65 25.76 13.59
N ASN A 54 -25.53 25.15 13.99
CA ASN A 54 -25.28 23.74 13.78
C ASN A 54 -26.25 22.84 14.56
N GLU A 55 -26.78 23.28 15.71
CA GLU A 55 -27.78 22.50 16.43
C GLU A 55 -29.09 22.40 15.65
N ARG A 56 -29.62 23.56 15.26
CA ARG A 56 -30.83 23.62 14.43
C ARG A 56 -30.69 22.89 13.10
N LEU A 57 -29.52 22.97 12.47
CA LEU A 57 -29.21 22.21 11.26
C LEU A 57 -29.34 20.69 11.47
N ASN A 58 -28.81 20.17 12.59
CA ASN A 58 -28.93 18.75 12.92
C ASN A 58 -30.40 18.38 13.17
N ASP A 59 -31.18 19.23 13.85
CA ASP A 59 -32.59 18.98 14.12
C ASP A 59 -33.43 18.95 12.82
N ILE A 60 -33.16 19.84 11.87
CA ILE A 60 -33.79 19.81 10.54
C ILE A 60 -33.42 18.51 9.81
N ALA A 61 -32.15 18.10 9.83
CA ALA A 61 -31.69 16.88 9.18
C ALA A 61 -32.35 15.63 9.75
N ILE A 62 -32.47 15.54 11.08
CA ILE A 62 -33.12 14.43 11.78
C ILE A 62 -34.60 14.36 11.42
N MET A 63 -35.29 15.51 11.42
CA MET A 63 -36.69 15.56 11.01
C MET A 63 -36.87 15.12 9.55
N CYS A 64 -36.01 15.57 8.63
CA CYS A 64 -36.01 15.10 7.24
C CYS A 64 -35.80 13.58 7.14
N ALA A 65 -34.97 13.00 8.00
CA ALA A 65 -34.78 11.55 8.06
C ALA A 65 -36.02 10.81 8.57
N GLU A 66 -36.68 11.32 9.61
CA GLU A 66 -37.95 10.78 10.11
C GLU A 66 -39.05 10.85 9.03
N MET A 67 -39.11 11.96 8.28
CA MET A 67 -40.04 12.14 7.15
C MET A 67 -39.75 11.15 6.02
N THR A 68 -38.48 10.86 5.77
CA THR A 68 -38.05 9.85 4.78
C THR A 68 -38.46 8.44 5.21
N ALA A 69 -38.35 8.11 6.50
CA ALA A 69 -38.85 6.82 7.01
C ALA A 69 -40.36 6.64 6.85
N CYS A 70 -41.13 7.74 6.79
CA CYS A 70 -42.57 7.73 6.52
C CYS A 70 -42.92 7.80 5.01
N CYS A 71 -41.97 8.18 4.16
CA CYS A 71 -42.13 8.39 2.73
C CYS A 71 -40.82 8.04 2.00
N ASN A 72 -40.61 6.74 1.75
CA ASN A 72 -39.37 6.22 1.16
C ASN A 72 -39.06 6.82 -0.24
N SER A 73 -40.08 7.30 -0.95
CA SER A 73 -39.90 8.00 -2.23
C SER A 73 -39.09 9.30 -2.10
N LEU A 74 -38.94 9.86 -0.90
CA LEU A 74 -38.05 11.01 -0.67
C LEU A 74 -36.57 10.66 -0.90
N ALA A 75 -36.17 9.39 -0.75
CA ALA A 75 -34.79 8.96 -0.98
C ALA A 75 -34.26 9.37 -2.37
N SER A 76 -35.04 9.14 -3.43
CA SER A 76 -34.67 9.54 -4.79
C SER A 76 -34.70 11.06 -5.00
N GLU A 77 -35.58 11.76 -4.29
CA GLU A 77 -35.71 13.22 -4.38
C GLU A 77 -34.52 13.92 -3.70
N TRP A 78 -34.03 13.40 -2.56
CA TRP A 78 -32.80 13.87 -1.91
C TRP A 78 -31.56 13.72 -2.81
N LEU A 79 -31.37 12.53 -3.39
CA LEU A 79 -30.29 12.31 -4.36
C LEU A 79 -30.45 13.21 -5.58
N GLY A 80 -31.70 13.44 -5.99
CA GLY A 80 -32.08 14.30 -7.08
C GLY A 80 -31.70 15.77 -6.90
N VAL A 81 -32.04 16.37 -5.75
CA VAL A 81 -31.67 17.77 -5.45
C VAL A 81 -30.16 17.92 -5.24
N LEU A 82 -29.51 16.94 -4.61
CA LEU A 82 -28.05 16.93 -4.44
C LEU A 82 -27.34 16.84 -5.79
N LEU A 83 -27.82 16.00 -6.73
CA LEU A 83 -27.31 15.95 -8.09
C LEU A 83 -27.48 17.29 -8.82
N ALA A 84 -28.62 17.96 -8.67
CA ALA A 84 -28.84 19.28 -9.27
C ALA A 84 -27.85 20.33 -8.74
N LEU A 85 -27.56 20.32 -7.44
CA LEU A 85 -26.58 21.23 -6.82
C LEU A 85 -25.14 20.91 -7.22
N CYS A 86 -24.76 19.63 -7.19
CA CYS A 86 -23.42 19.16 -7.52
C CYS A 86 -23.12 19.20 -9.03
N CYS A 87 -24.14 19.07 -9.87
CA CYS A 87 -24.00 19.03 -11.31
C CYS A 87 -25.14 19.78 -12.01
N PRO A 88 -25.18 21.13 -11.91
CA PRO A 88 -26.30 21.96 -12.36
C PRO A 88 -26.61 21.89 -13.86
N LEU A 89 -25.72 21.29 -14.65
CA LEU A 89 -25.81 21.19 -16.11
C LEU A 89 -26.26 19.81 -16.61
N SER A 90 -26.45 18.83 -15.71
CA SER A 90 -26.80 17.47 -16.11
C SER A 90 -28.20 17.30 -16.67
N HIS A 91 -29.18 18.00 -16.10
CA HIS A 91 -30.57 17.88 -16.50
C HIS A 91 -31.27 19.25 -16.48
N PRO A 92 -31.60 19.82 -17.66
CA PRO A 92 -32.37 21.06 -17.72
C PRO A 92 -33.75 20.86 -17.07
N GLY A 93 -34.02 21.57 -15.97
CA GLY A 93 -35.35 21.63 -15.35
C GLY A 93 -35.61 20.76 -14.11
N TYR A 94 -34.60 20.09 -13.57
CA TYR A 94 -34.73 19.37 -12.29
C TYR A 94 -34.20 20.25 -11.15
N TYR A 95 -35.03 20.54 -10.14
CA TYR A 95 -34.73 21.43 -9.00
C TYR A 95 -34.25 22.85 -9.37
N SER A 96 -34.72 23.41 -10.49
CA SER A 96 -34.36 24.78 -10.91
C SER A 96 -34.72 25.85 -9.89
N ASP A 97 -35.79 25.65 -9.11
CA ASP A 97 -36.24 26.59 -8.08
C ASP A 97 -35.23 26.72 -6.93
N VAL A 98 -34.49 25.64 -6.64
CA VAL A 98 -33.41 25.63 -5.64
C VAL A 98 -32.18 26.35 -6.20
N LEU A 99 -31.80 26.05 -7.44
CA LEU A 99 -30.68 26.69 -8.13
C LEU A 99 -30.87 28.19 -8.34
N ASN A 100 -32.11 28.66 -8.46
CA ASN A 100 -32.42 30.09 -8.57
C ASN A 100 -32.31 30.83 -7.24
N GLN A 101 -32.36 30.13 -6.10
CA GLN A 101 -32.36 30.73 -4.76
C GLN A 101 -31.04 30.56 -4.01
N LEU A 102 -30.20 29.62 -4.42
CA LEU A 102 -28.92 29.31 -3.78
C LEU A 102 -27.76 29.61 -4.73
N ASP A 103 -26.72 30.23 -4.20
CA ASP A 103 -25.44 30.36 -4.90
C ASP A 103 -24.51 29.20 -4.53
N ILE A 104 -24.30 28.27 -5.47
CA ILE A 104 -23.43 27.09 -5.26
C ILE A 104 -21.97 27.51 -5.11
N GLN A 105 -21.58 28.70 -5.58
CA GLN A 105 -20.22 29.20 -5.43
C GLN A 105 -19.94 29.71 -4.01
N ASP A 106 -20.97 29.98 -3.21
CA ASP A 106 -20.81 30.40 -1.83
C ASP A 106 -20.31 29.22 -0.96
N PRO A 107 -19.09 29.28 -0.41
CA PRO A 107 -18.56 28.22 0.45
C PRO A 107 -19.34 28.07 1.76
N SER A 108 -20.07 29.11 2.17
CA SER A 108 -20.79 29.12 3.45
C SER A 108 -21.86 28.02 3.52
N ILE A 109 -22.48 27.70 2.38
CA ILE A 109 -23.53 26.68 2.29
C ILE A 109 -22.97 25.26 2.21
N HIS A 110 -21.69 25.09 1.83
CA HIS A 110 -21.09 23.76 1.59
C HIS A 110 -21.03 22.94 2.87
N ASN A 111 -20.62 23.55 3.99
CA ASN A 111 -20.54 22.86 5.27
C ASN A 111 -21.93 22.47 5.81
N ALA A 112 -22.95 23.32 5.61
CA ALA A 112 -24.32 23.01 6.01
C ALA A 112 -24.89 21.81 5.23
N LEU A 113 -24.72 21.82 3.90
CA LEU A 113 -25.09 20.71 3.03
C LEU A 113 -24.32 19.43 3.35
N ALA A 114 -23.04 19.54 3.70
CA ALA A 114 -22.21 18.38 4.06
C ALA A 114 -22.71 17.72 5.34
N VAL A 115 -22.97 18.49 6.41
CA VAL A 115 -23.51 17.95 7.66
C VAL A 115 -24.89 17.34 7.44
N PHE A 116 -25.77 18.02 6.70
CA PHE A 116 -27.09 17.51 6.36
C PHE A 116 -27.00 16.17 5.60
N THR A 117 -26.15 16.07 4.58
CA THR A 117 -25.93 14.85 3.80
C THR A 117 -25.36 13.72 4.65
N CYS A 118 -24.40 14.00 5.54
CA CYS A 118 -23.88 13.01 6.48
C CYS A 118 -24.97 12.42 7.38
N ILE A 119 -25.89 13.24 7.89
CA ILE A 119 -26.98 12.78 8.76
C ILE A 119 -27.99 11.94 7.97
N LEU A 120 -28.34 12.35 6.74
CA LEU A 120 -29.24 11.58 5.89
C LEU A 120 -28.67 10.19 5.57
N ILE A 121 -27.38 10.08 5.26
CA ILE A 121 -26.71 8.79 5.03
C ILE A 121 -26.63 7.97 6.32
N ALA A 122 -26.22 8.58 7.43
CA ALA A 122 -26.17 7.92 8.74
C ALA A 122 -27.53 7.32 9.11
N ARG A 123 -28.63 8.02 8.83
CA ARG A 123 -29.99 7.55 9.12
C ARG A 123 -30.63 6.75 7.99
N HIS A 124 -29.85 6.26 7.03
CA HIS A 124 -30.31 5.40 5.94
C HIS A 124 -31.43 6.01 5.07
N CYS A 125 -31.44 7.34 4.90
CA CYS A 125 -32.35 7.97 3.92
C CYS A 125 -31.98 7.58 2.48
N PHE A 126 -30.68 7.37 2.24
CA PHE A 126 -30.10 6.76 1.04
C PHE A 126 -28.71 6.24 1.40
N SER A 127 -28.15 5.35 0.59
CA SER A 127 -26.84 4.75 0.84
C SER A 127 -25.69 5.69 0.42
N LEU A 128 -24.51 5.51 1.04
CA LEU A 128 -23.29 6.20 0.60
C LEU A 128 -22.93 5.84 -0.85
N GLU A 129 -23.19 4.59 -1.26
CA GLU A 129 -22.96 4.13 -2.63
C GLU A 129 -23.88 4.81 -3.64
N ASP A 130 -25.17 4.97 -3.33
CA ASP A 130 -26.11 5.70 -4.18
C ASP A 130 -25.69 7.16 -4.32
N PHE A 131 -25.20 7.79 -3.24
CA PHE A 131 -24.65 9.14 -3.32
C PHE A 131 -23.43 9.19 -4.25
N VAL A 132 -22.47 8.26 -4.09
CA VAL A 132 -21.29 8.20 -4.95
C VAL A 132 -21.69 8.02 -6.42
N GLY A 133 -22.49 7.00 -6.72
CA GLY A 133 -22.84 6.63 -8.09
C GLY A 133 -23.76 7.63 -8.79
N ARG A 134 -24.74 8.20 -8.06
CA ARG A 134 -25.78 9.06 -8.67
C ARG A 134 -25.51 10.55 -8.53
N VAL A 135 -24.65 10.99 -7.62
CA VAL A 135 -24.36 12.41 -7.36
C VAL A 135 -22.89 12.74 -7.61
N ALA A 136 -21.98 12.06 -6.90
CA ALA A 136 -20.57 12.46 -6.89
C ALA A 136 -19.87 12.20 -8.24
N LEU A 137 -19.97 10.97 -8.78
CA LEU A 137 -19.32 10.62 -10.05
C LEU A 137 -19.86 11.44 -11.24
N PRO A 138 -21.19 11.62 -11.41
CA PRO A 138 -21.72 12.47 -12.49
C PRO A 138 -21.23 13.92 -12.44
N SER A 139 -20.97 14.46 -11.24
CA SER A 139 -20.39 15.80 -11.09
C SER A 139 -18.92 15.82 -11.52
N LEU A 140 -18.09 14.94 -10.98
CA LEU A 140 -16.63 14.98 -11.16
C LEU A 140 -16.17 14.53 -12.55
N LEU A 141 -16.83 13.54 -13.15
CA LEU A 141 -16.44 13.00 -14.47
C LEU A 141 -16.74 13.95 -15.64
N LYS A 142 -17.47 15.05 -15.39
CA LYS A 142 -17.73 16.11 -16.38
C LYS A 142 -16.64 17.17 -16.42
N VAL A 143 -15.46 16.93 -15.84
CA VAL A 143 -14.36 17.92 -15.80
C VAL A 143 -14.00 18.52 -17.17
N LYS A 144 -14.10 17.74 -18.25
CA LYS A 144 -13.86 18.22 -19.62
C LYS A 144 -14.83 19.31 -20.09
N SER A 145 -15.98 19.49 -19.44
CA SER A 145 -16.90 20.59 -19.78
C SER A 145 -16.46 21.94 -19.22
N LEU A 146 -15.44 21.99 -18.33
CA LEU A 146 -14.91 23.25 -17.81
C LEU A 146 -14.14 24.07 -18.85
N ASP A 147 -13.74 23.46 -19.98
CA ASP A 147 -13.08 24.16 -21.10
C ASP A 147 -13.95 25.31 -21.65
N ASN A 148 -15.27 25.27 -21.40
CA ASN A 148 -16.23 26.31 -21.78
C ASN A 148 -16.36 27.45 -20.75
N GLY A 149 -15.56 27.46 -19.67
CA GLY A 149 -15.52 28.54 -18.67
C GLY A 149 -16.76 28.64 -17.77
N GLU A 150 -17.49 27.54 -17.57
CA GLU A 150 -18.73 27.53 -16.81
C GLU A 150 -18.48 27.56 -15.30
N ALA A 151 -18.41 28.75 -14.71
CA ALA A 151 -18.16 28.95 -13.27
C ALA A 151 -19.15 28.19 -12.35
N ARG A 152 -20.36 27.89 -12.82
CA ARG A 152 -21.34 27.05 -12.08
C ARG A 152 -20.95 25.56 -12.07
N ALA A 153 -20.32 25.05 -13.12
CA ALA A 153 -19.81 23.68 -13.16
C ALA A 153 -18.67 23.52 -12.14
N GLU A 154 -17.75 24.48 -12.09
CA GLU A 154 -16.69 24.51 -11.08
C GLU A 154 -17.26 24.55 -9.65
N GLY A 155 -18.25 25.42 -9.39
CA GLY A 155 -18.93 25.50 -8.10
C GLY A 155 -19.55 24.15 -7.68
N GLY A 156 -20.21 23.46 -8.59
CA GLY A 156 -20.78 22.12 -8.35
C GLY A 156 -19.72 21.06 -8.02
N MET A 157 -18.57 21.09 -8.69
CA MET A 157 -17.44 20.18 -8.38
C MET A 157 -16.82 20.50 -7.02
N ARG A 158 -16.66 21.79 -6.67
CA ARG A 158 -16.18 22.21 -5.34
C ARG A 158 -17.12 21.72 -4.24
N LEU A 159 -18.43 21.92 -4.41
CA LEU A 159 -19.42 21.39 -3.48
C LEU A 159 -19.28 19.87 -3.35
N THR A 160 -19.19 19.14 -4.46
CA THR A 160 -19.03 17.67 -4.46
C THR A 160 -17.78 17.24 -3.70
N CYS A 161 -16.64 17.87 -3.94
CA CYS A 161 -15.40 17.63 -3.21
C CYS A 161 -15.55 17.90 -1.70
N HIS A 162 -16.26 18.96 -1.31
CA HIS A 162 -16.50 19.29 0.10
C HIS A 162 -17.43 18.26 0.77
N LEU A 163 -18.50 17.82 0.09
CA LEU A 163 -19.38 16.75 0.57
C LEU A 163 -18.60 15.44 0.77
N LEU A 164 -17.79 15.05 -0.21
CA LEU A 164 -16.95 13.83 -0.15
C LEU A 164 -15.93 13.91 0.99
N LEU A 165 -15.24 15.05 1.14
CA LEU A 165 -14.30 15.28 2.24
C LEU A 165 -14.97 15.03 3.59
N ARG A 166 -16.18 15.57 3.78
CA ARG A 166 -16.90 15.40 5.05
C ARG A 166 -17.44 13.99 5.24
N LEU A 167 -17.93 13.36 4.18
CA LEU A 167 -18.50 12.02 4.23
C LEU A 167 -17.45 10.96 4.50
N PHE A 168 -16.27 11.07 3.90
CA PHE A 168 -15.21 10.08 4.02
C PHE A 168 -14.32 10.30 5.25
N ARG A 169 -14.27 11.54 5.80
CA ARG A 169 -13.53 11.83 7.02
C ARG A 169 -14.26 11.28 8.24
N THR A 170 -13.62 10.35 8.94
CA THR A 170 -14.17 9.77 10.18
C THR A 170 -14.23 10.82 11.29
N ALA A 171 -15.43 11.06 11.83
CA ALA A 171 -15.64 12.01 12.92
C ALA A 171 -15.31 11.43 14.31
N GLU A 172 -15.16 10.11 14.45
CA GLU A 172 -14.63 9.36 15.59
C GLU A 172 -14.84 7.86 15.28
N GLY A 173 -13.78 7.05 15.28
CA GLY A 173 -13.92 5.60 15.28
C GLY A 173 -14.42 5.09 16.64
N PRO A 174 -14.97 3.86 16.74
CA PRO A 174 -15.31 3.29 18.03
C PRO A 174 -14.03 3.20 18.87
N GLN A 175 -13.95 3.97 19.94
CA GLN A 175 -12.93 3.79 20.98
C GLN A 175 -13.23 2.47 21.69
N PRO A 176 -12.45 1.37 21.50
CA PRO A 176 -12.66 0.14 22.26
C PRO A 176 -12.31 0.33 23.75
N GLY A 177 -11.64 1.44 24.09
CA GLY A 177 -11.14 1.75 25.43
C GLY A 177 -12.20 2.26 26.43
N LEU A 178 -13.43 2.55 26.03
CA LEU A 178 -14.46 3.04 26.97
C LEU A 178 -15.26 1.93 27.67
N TYR A 179 -15.08 0.66 27.25
CA TYR A 179 -15.66 -0.49 27.95
C TYR A 179 -14.67 -1.18 28.91
N SER A 180 -13.41 -0.73 28.95
CA SER A 180 -12.41 -1.26 29.87
C SER A 180 -12.03 -0.18 30.87
N VAL A 181 -12.47 -0.37 32.12
CA VAL A 181 -12.12 0.49 33.26
C VAL A 181 -10.60 0.36 33.50
N GLY A 182 -9.77 1.17 32.84
CA GLY A 182 -8.33 1.19 33.13
C GLY A 182 -7.34 1.68 32.06
N SER A 183 -7.74 2.02 30.83
CA SER A 183 -6.79 2.51 29.82
C SER A 183 -6.72 4.05 29.76
N PRO A 184 -5.53 4.67 29.75
CA PRO A 184 -5.40 6.12 29.61
C PRO A 184 -5.84 6.57 28.20
N SER A 185 -6.53 7.70 28.11
CA SER A 185 -6.93 8.33 26.85
C SER A 185 -5.68 8.84 26.11
N ILE A 186 -5.30 8.21 25.00
CA ILE A 186 -4.06 8.54 24.27
C ILE A 186 -4.25 9.65 23.22
N THR A 187 -5.47 10.15 22.96
CA THR A 187 -5.65 11.26 22.02
C THR A 187 -6.78 12.19 22.46
N THR A 188 -6.53 13.50 22.47
CA THR A 188 -7.59 14.50 22.63
C THR A 188 -8.67 14.29 21.56
N PRO A 189 -9.98 14.29 21.92
CA PRO A 189 -11.05 14.18 20.93
C PRO A 189 -10.90 15.31 19.91
N ARG A 190 -10.80 14.98 18.62
CA ARG A 190 -10.95 16.01 17.57
C ARG A 190 -12.39 16.56 17.68
N PRO A 191 -12.60 17.88 17.55
CA PRO A 191 -13.94 18.44 17.60
C PRO A 191 -14.85 17.75 16.58
N PRO A 192 -16.10 17.42 16.93
CA PRO A 192 -17.02 16.75 16.02
C PRO A 192 -17.20 17.59 14.76
N LEU A 193 -17.07 16.93 13.62
CA LEU A 193 -17.23 17.47 12.26
C LEU A 193 -18.71 17.83 11.98
N GLY A 194 -19.35 18.63 12.84
CA GLY A 194 -20.71 19.15 12.69
C GLY A 194 -21.85 18.12 12.88
N VAL A 195 -21.56 16.81 12.84
CA VAL A 195 -22.52 15.75 13.24
C VAL A 195 -22.46 15.59 14.76
N ARG A 196 -23.49 16.12 15.44
CA ARG A 196 -23.46 16.27 16.91
C ARG A 196 -23.79 14.98 17.64
N LEU A 197 -24.74 14.20 17.15
CA LEU A 197 -25.19 12.99 17.84
C LEU A 197 -24.19 11.85 17.67
N SER A 198 -23.83 11.21 18.78
CA SER A 198 -22.93 10.06 18.79
C SER A 198 -23.49 8.89 17.98
N CYS A 199 -24.81 8.64 18.03
CA CYS A 199 -25.44 7.58 17.24
C CYS A 199 -25.25 7.82 15.73
N ASP A 200 -25.44 9.05 15.26
CA ASP A 200 -25.27 9.38 13.84
C ASP A 200 -23.80 9.26 13.40
N ARG A 201 -22.82 9.58 14.27
CA ARG A 201 -21.39 9.31 13.99
C ARG A 201 -21.09 7.82 13.84
N HIS A 202 -21.63 6.97 14.72
CA HIS A 202 -21.45 5.52 14.64
C HIS A 202 -22.14 4.91 13.43
N LEU A 203 -23.34 5.39 13.08
CA LEU A 203 -24.05 4.97 11.88
C LEU A 203 -23.29 5.37 10.60
N LEU A 204 -22.69 6.55 10.58
CA LEU A 204 -21.83 6.97 9.46
C LEU A 204 -20.57 6.08 9.36
N ALA A 205 -19.93 5.75 10.48
CA ALA A 205 -18.82 4.80 10.51
C ALA A 205 -19.26 3.39 10.06
N ALA A 206 -20.50 2.97 10.35
CA ALA A 206 -21.06 1.74 9.84
C ALA A 206 -21.27 1.80 8.31
N ALA A 207 -21.68 2.96 7.77
CA ALA A 207 -21.76 3.16 6.33
C ALA A 207 -20.37 3.03 5.64
N HIS A 208 -19.28 3.46 6.28
CA HIS A 208 -17.91 3.27 5.79
C HIS A 208 -17.46 1.80 5.76
N ARG A 209 -18.00 0.96 6.66
CA ARG A 209 -17.69 -0.48 6.67
C ARG A 209 -18.50 -1.27 5.64
N ASN A 210 -19.62 -0.71 5.19
CA ASN A 210 -20.55 -1.36 4.28
C ASN A 210 -20.39 -0.91 2.82
N ILE A 211 -19.53 0.07 2.54
CA ILE A 211 -19.25 0.50 1.17
C ILE A 211 -18.24 -0.46 0.51
N HIS A 212 -18.55 -0.89 -0.72
CA HIS A 212 -17.67 -1.73 -1.51
C HIS A 212 -16.42 -0.97 -1.98
N LEU A 213 -15.37 -1.71 -2.33
CA LEU A 213 -14.10 -1.15 -2.81
C LEU A 213 -14.30 -0.28 -4.08
N GLY A 214 -15.10 -0.74 -5.04
CA GLY A 214 -15.32 -0.07 -6.34
C GLY A 214 -15.76 1.39 -6.20
N PRO A 215 -16.86 1.70 -5.47
CA PRO A 215 -17.28 3.08 -5.20
C PRO A 215 -16.21 3.95 -4.52
N VAL A 216 -15.45 3.40 -3.55
CA VAL A 216 -14.35 4.13 -2.89
C VAL A 216 -13.29 4.52 -3.92
N LEU A 217 -12.82 3.58 -4.74
CA LEU A 217 -11.83 3.85 -5.77
C LEU A 217 -12.35 4.79 -6.85
N ALA A 218 -13.62 4.66 -7.26
CA ALA A 218 -14.23 5.55 -8.23
C ALA A 218 -14.19 7.02 -7.77
N VAL A 219 -14.47 7.28 -6.48
CA VAL A 219 -14.32 8.62 -5.88
C VAL A 219 -12.87 9.09 -5.95
N LEU A 220 -11.93 8.27 -5.48
CA LEU A 220 -10.51 8.63 -5.45
C LEU A 220 -9.97 8.95 -6.85
N LYS A 221 -10.33 8.13 -7.85
CA LYS A 221 -10.00 8.34 -9.27
C LYS A 221 -10.60 9.64 -9.79
N ALA A 222 -11.89 9.86 -9.57
CA ALA A 222 -12.58 11.04 -10.08
C ALA A 222 -12.00 12.33 -9.48
N VAL A 223 -11.70 12.37 -8.17
CA VAL A 223 -11.08 13.52 -7.52
C VAL A 223 -9.65 13.75 -8.02
N LEU A 224 -8.86 12.69 -8.24
CA LEU A 224 -7.53 12.78 -8.84
C LEU A 224 -7.58 13.39 -10.25
N ILE A 225 -8.47 12.89 -11.11
CA ILE A 225 -8.66 13.37 -12.48
C ILE A 225 -9.07 14.86 -12.48
N VAL A 226 -9.98 15.26 -11.58
CA VAL A 226 -10.36 16.68 -11.43
C VAL A 226 -9.16 17.52 -11.00
N GLY A 227 -8.38 17.03 -10.02
CA GLY A 227 -7.19 17.72 -9.52
C GLY A 227 -6.14 17.96 -10.59
N ASP A 228 -5.87 16.95 -11.42
CA ASP A 228 -4.87 17.02 -12.49
C ASP A 228 -5.38 17.80 -13.71
N ALA A 229 -6.64 17.61 -14.13
CA ALA A 229 -7.20 18.30 -15.29
C ALA A 229 -7.39 19.81 -15.06
N THR A 230 -7.57 20.25 -13.81
CA THR A 230 -7.73 21.67 -13.46
C THR A 230 -6.42 22.32 -13.00
N ALA A 231 -5.31 21.57 -13.01
CA ALA A 231 -3.99 22.12 -12.79
C ALA A 231 -3.55 22.87 -14.06
N LYS A 232 -3.39 24.20 -13.98
CA LYS A 232 -2.82 24.97 -15.09
C LYS A 232 -1.34 24.62 -15.23
N GLU A 233 -0.90 24.30 -16.45
CA GLU A 233 0.54 24.08 -16.75
C GLU A 233 1.35 25.27 -16.23
N GLY A 234 2.31 25.02 -15.34
CA GLY A 234 3.26 26.02 -14.83
C GLY A 234 2.91 26.71 -13.51
N ALA A 235 1.83 26.34 -12.81
CA ALA A 235 1.61 26.81 -11.43
C ALA A 235 2.41 25.94 -10.44
N GLU A 236 3.59 26.39 -10.03
CA GLU A 236 4.28 25.80 -8.88
C GLU A 236 3.33 25.78 -7.67
N LEU A 237 3.26 24.62 -7.01
CA LEU A 237 2.51 24.37 -5.79
C LEU A 237 3.05 25.24 -4.65
N SER A 238 2.62 26.51 -4.59
CA SER A 238 2.88 27.38 -3.44
C SER A 238 2.01 26.92 -2.26
N LEU A 239 2.51 25.93 -1.53
CA LEU A 239 2.02 25.47 -0.22
C LEU A 239 1.95 26.60 0.83
N SER A 240 2.59 27.76 0.56
CA SER A 240 2.59 28.95 1.41
C SER A 240 1.20 29.56 1.60
N ASN A 241 0.33 29.51 0.60
CA ASN A 241 -1.03 30.07 0.70
C ASN A 241 -1.99 29.21 1.55
N ILE A 242 -1.66 27.94 1.76
CA ILE A 242 -2.47 27.01 2.58
C ILE A 242 -1.98 26.98 4.03
N LEU A 243 -0.72 27.34 4.30
CA LEU A 243 -0.12 27.32 5.64
C LEU A 243 -0.13 28.67 6.37
N GLY A 244 -0.65 29.74 5.78
CA GLY A 244 -0.85 31.03 6.46
C GLY A 244 0.45 31.69 6.94
N THR A 245 1.56 31.57 6.18
CA THR A 245 2.85 32.17 6.57
C THR A 245 3.13 33.53 5.93
N SER A 246 2.13 34.23 5.40
CA SER A 246 2.34 35.48 4.66
C SER A 246 2.58 36.73 5.52
N ASP A 247 2.57 36.63 6.85
CA ASP A 247 2.67 37.80 7.73
C ASP A 247 3.99 37.87 8.51
N LEU A 248 5.13 37.76 7.83
CA LEU A 248 6.40 38.26 8.35
C LEU A 248 7.25 38.74 7.18
N HIS A 249 7.05 40.00 6.74
CA HIS A 249 8.11 40.90 6.26
C HIS A 249 7.51 42.30 6.03
N THR A 250 7.60 43.17 7.04
CA THR A 250 7.94 44.60 6.89
C THR A 250 8.25 45.17 8.27
N GLY A 251 9.52 45.47 8.55
CA GLY A 251 9.92 46.16 9.78
C GLY A 251 11.41 46.07 10.12
N ALA A 252 12.22 46.85 9.38
CA ALA A 252 13.54 47.43 9.66
C ALA A 252 14.45 46.96 10.83
N ASP A 253 15.74 46.88 10.48
CA ASP A 253 17.00 47.18 11.21
C ASP A 253 17.54 46.24 12.32
N GLY A 254 18.75 45.69 12.07
CA GLY A 254 19.69 45.18 13.10
C GLY A 254 20.67 44.09 12.61
N PRO A 255 22.01 44.20 12.82
CA PRO A 255 23.00 43.36 12.17
C PRO A 255 23.47 42.13 12.98
N ASN A 256 23.81 41.07 12.23
CA ASN A 256 24.87 40.05 12.42
C ASN A 256 25.07 39.36 13.79
N LEU A 257 24.98 38.02 13.83
CA LEU A 257 25.81 37.13 14.68
C LEU A 257 25.75 35.67 14.20
N ASP A 258 26.94 35.06 14.19
CA ASP A 258 27.34 33.77 13.65
C ASP A 258 26.86 32.50 14.42
N LEU A 259 26.90 31.36 13.70
CA LEU A 259 27.25 29.98 14.16
C LEU A 259 26.10 29.02 14.60
N PRO A 260 26.31 27.68 14.57
CA PRO A 260 26.34 26.80 13.41
C PRO A 260 25.23 25.72 13.44
N THR A 261 25.04 25.06 12.30
CA THR A 261 24.24 23.84 12.10
C THR A 261 24.68 22.69 13.00
N ASN A 262 23.74 22.12 13.78
CA ASN A 262 23.83 20.75 14.27
C ASN A 262 22.46 20.07 14.13
N ALA A 263 22.49 18.95 13.41
CA ALA A 263 21.43 17.97 13.33
C ALA A 263 21.44 17.11 14.61
N ASP A 264 20.22 16.93 15.15
CA ASP A 264 19.67 15.74 15.81
C ASP A 264 18.88 16.12 17.06
N VAL A 265 17.60 15.74 17.04
CA VAL A 265 16.92 14.94 18.09
C VAL A 265 15.44 14.91 17.74
N CYS A 266 14.99 13.70 17.40
CA CYS A 266 13.59 13.31 17.34
C CYS A 266 12.99 13.47 18.75
N GLY A 267 12.01 14.36 18.91
CA GLY A 267 11.37 14.60 20.20
C GLY A 267 10.26 15.63 20.11
N SER A 268 9.04 15.14 19.90
CA SER A 268 7.78 15.73 20.37
C SER A 268 7.66 17.25 20.26
N ARG A 269 7.02 17.74 19.17
CA ARG A 269 6.40 19.07 19.13
C ARG A 269 5.36 19.19 18.02
N THR A 270 4.25 18.44 18.12
CA THR A 270 2.99 18.87 17.48
C THR A 270 2.38 19.99 18.33
N THR A 271 2.95 21.18 18.26
CA THR A 271 2.33 22.37 18.85
C THR A 271 1.15 22.78 17.99
N HIS A 272 -0.04 22.43 18.47
CA HIS A 272 -1.19 23.31 18.50
C HIS A 272 -1.58 23.99 17.17
N ARG A 273 -2.05 23.20 16.18
CA ARG A 273 -2.83 23.78 15.07
C ARG A 273 -4.28 23.94 15.50
N GLN A 274 -4.60 25.15 15.96
CA GLN A 274 -5.99 25.60 16.07
C GLN A 274 -6.66 25.46 14.70
N SER A 275 -7.85 24.88 14.72
CA SER A 275 -8.79 24.82 13.61
C SER A 275 -9.22 26.22 13.19
N SER A 276 -8.64 26.74 12.11
CA SER A 276 -9.17 27.88 11.36
C SER A 276 -9.83 27.37 10.07
N THR A 277 -10.96 26.67 10.22
CA THR A 277 -11.79 26.11 9.14
C THR A 277 -12.60 27.17 8.38
N GLY A 278 -12.05 28.37 8.14
CA GLY A 278 -12.82 29.49 7.58
C GLY A 278 -12.43 29.92 6.17
N ASN A 279 -11.14 30.15 5.91
CA ASN A 279 -10.76 31.06 4.82
C ASN A 279 -9.78 30.50 3.77
N ALA A 280 -9.14 29.35 4.02
CA ALA A 280 -8.17 28.77 3.07
C ALA A 280 -8.85 27.93 1.97
N GLU A 281 -9.99 27.28 2.27
CA GLU A 281 -10.72 26.42 1.32
C GLU A 281 -11.45 27.24 0.23
N SER A 282 -11.89 28.45 0.56
CA SER A 282 -12.64 29.34 -0.34
C SER A 282 -11.77 30.07 -1.37
N THR A 283 -10.46 30.18 -1.12
CA THR A 283 -9.51 30.93 -1.96
C THR A 283 -8.57 30.03 -2.78
N ALA A 284 -8.55 28.72 -2.50
CA ALA A 284 -7.74 27.76 -3.23
C ALA A 284 -8.29 27.48 -4.65
N THR A 285 -7.40 27.19 -5.59
CA THR A 285 -7.81 26.68 -6.92
C THR A 285 -8.53 25.34 -6.77
N LEU A 286 -9.41 24.99 -7.72
CA LEU A 286 -10.10 23.69 -7.69
C LEU A 286 -9.09 22.53 -7.66
N SER A 287 -7.98 22.65 -8.39
CA SER A 287 -6.89 21.67 -8.37
C SER A 287 -6.26 21.50 -6.98
N ALA A 288 -5.94 22.60 -6.28
CA ALA A 288 -5.37 22.54 -4.95
C ALA A 288 -6.36 21.95 -3.93
N PHE A 289 -7.64 22.33 -4.02
CA PHE A 289 -8.68 21.80 -3.15
C PHE A 289 -8.93 20.31 -3.40
N ALA A 290 -9.04 19.88 -4.67
CA ALA A 290 -9.21 18.46 -5.01
C ALA A 290 -8.02 17.61 -4.53
N ASN A 291 -6.79 18.09 -4.69
CA ASN A 291 -5.60 17.41 -4.17
C ASN A 291 -5.59 17.32 -2.63
N HIS A 292 -6.08 18.36 -1.94
CA HIS A 292 -6.25 18.33 -0.50
C HIS A 292 -7.29 17.29 -0.07
N VAL A 293 -8.46 17.29 -0.72
CA VAL A 293 -9.55 16.34 -0.48
C VAL A 293 -9.06 14.91 -0.70
N LEU A 294 -8.36 14.66 -1.80
CA LEU A 294 -7.80 13.35 -2.13
C LEU A 294 -6.85 12.86 -1.02
N ARG A 295 -5.95 13.72 -0.54
CA ARG A 295 -5.01 13.39 0.53
C ARG A 295 -5.73 13.10 1.85
N GLU A 296 -6.72 13.91 2.22
CA GLU A 296 -7.49 13.70 3.45
C GLU A 296 -8.29 12.40 3.40
N ILE A 297 -8.87 12.03 2.25
CA ILE A 297 -9.58 10.76 2.07
C ILE A 297 -8.60 9.58 2.12
N CYS A 298 -7.50 9.63 1.38
CA CYS A 298 -6.50 8.56 1.37
C CYS A 298 -5.85 8.34 2.75
N SER A 299 -5.74 9.39 3.58
CA SER A 299 -5.22 9.27 4.95
C SER A 299 -6.19 8.63 5.96
N GLN A 300 -7.43 8.30 5.55
CA GLN A 300 -8.38 7.63 6.42
C GLN A 300 -8.01 6.15 6.60
N GLN A 301 -7.90 5.72 7.86
CA GLN A 301 -7.54 4.33 8.19
C GLN A 301 -8.50 3.31 7.57
N TRP A 302 -9.81 3.59 7.57
CA TRP A 302 -10.80 2.68 6.99
C TRP A 302 -10.64 2.52 5.47
N VAL A 303 -10.18 3.56 4.75
CA VAL A 303 -9.91 3.48 3.30
C VAL A 303 -8.74 2.54 3.04
N LEU A 304 -7.67 2.67 3.84
CA LEU A 304 -6.53 1.75 3.80
C LEU A 304 -6.96 0.31 4.10
N GLU A 305 -7.73 0.10 5.17
CA GLU A 305 -8.24 -1.22 5.55
C GLU A 305 -9.09 -1.85 4.43
N THR A 306 -10.02 -1.11 3.84
CA THR A 306 -10.85 -1.58 2.72
C THR A 306 -10.00 -1.99 1.52
N CYS A 307 -8.95 -1.23 1.19
CA CYS A 307 -8.02 -1.56 0.10
C CYS A 307 -7.17 -2.80 0.41
N LEU A 308 -6.66 -2.93 1.63
CA LEU A 308 -5.82 -4.06 2.05
C LEU A 308 -6.60 -5.36 2.30
N CYS A 309 -7.92 -5.30 2.44
CA CYS A 309 -8.80 -6.47 2.48
C CYS A 309 -9.05 -7.08 1.09
N HIS A 310 -8.98 -6.28 0.02
CA HIS A 310 -9.33 -6.66 -1.36
C HIS A 310 -8.15 -6.41 -2.32
N LEU A 311 -6.97 -6.93 -1.95
CA LEU A 311 -5.69 -6.64 -2.62
C LEU A 311 -5.65 -7.02 -4.11
N GLU A 312 -6.25 -8.16 -4.47
CA GLU A 312 -6.25 -8.63 -5.86
C GLU A 312 -7.18 -7.79 -6.73
N GLU A 313 -8.39 -7.51 -6.24
CA GLU A 313 -9.39 -6.67 -6.92
C GLU A 313 -8.86 -5.25 -7.18
N LEU A 314 -8.04 -4.72 -6.27
CA LEU A 314 -7.48 -3.37 -6.40
C LEU A 314 -6.65 -3.17 -7.67
N CYS A 315 -5.98 -4.23 -8.15
CA CYS A 315 -5.21 -4.24 -9.39
C CYS A 315 -6.01 -4.70 -10.63
N ASP A 316 -7.35 -4.64 -10.60
CA ASP A 316 -8.19 -4.96 -11.76
C ASP A 316 -8.32 -3.79 -12.74
N MET A 317 -8.76 -4.12 -13.97
CA MET A 317 -8.96 -3.18 -15.07
C MET A 317 -10.06 -2.14 -14.81
N ASP A 318 -10.97 -2.39 -13.87
CA ASP A 318 -12.00 -1.42 -13.47
C ASP A 318 -11.55 -0.53 -12.30
N ASN A 319 -10.38 -0.81 -11.71
CA ASN A 319 -9.87 -0.22 -10.47
C ASN A 319 -8.60 0.62 -10.73
N LEU A 320 -7.43 0.24 -10.23
CA LEU A 320 -6.19 1.00 -10.44
C LEU A 320 -5.58 0.84 -11.84
N LEU A 321 -5.93 -0.23 -12.58
CA LEU A 321 -5.52 -0.43 -13.97
C LEU A 321 -6.56 0.11 -14.96
N ASP A 322 -7.47 0.95 -14.49
CA ASP A 322 -8.45 1.64 -15.33
C ASP A 322 -7.74 2.48 -16.39
N PRO A 323 -8.07 2.30 -17.70
CA PRO A 323 -7.52 3.09 -18.79
C PRO A 323 -7.71 4.61 -18.66
N LEU A 324 -8.63 5.06 -17.80
CA LEU A 324 -8.79 6.48 -17.47
C LEU A 324 -7.62 7.06 -16.68
N LEU A 325 -6.82 6.22 -16.02
CA LEU A 325 -5.63 6.61 -15.28
C LEU A 325 -4.36 6.35 -16.10
N SER A 326 -3.40 7.27 -16.03
CA SER A 326 -2.03 6.98 -16.45
C SER A 326 -1.33 6.06 -15.43
N HIS A 327 -0.27 5.38 -15.87
CA HIS A 327 0.56 4.55 -15.00
C HIS A 327 1.08 5.32 -13.76
N SER A 328 1.49 6.58 -13.95
CA SER A 328 1.98 7.44 -12.86
C SER A 328 0.87 7.87 -11.92
N GLN A 329 -0.34 8.15 -12.43
CA GLN A 329 -1.51 8.48 -11.62
C GLN A 329 -1.93 7.31 -10.73
N ALA A 330 -1.99 6.10 -11.28
CA ALA A 330 -2.31 4.89 -10.51
C ALA A 330 -1.29 4.62 -9.40
N GLN A 331 0.01 4.75 -9.69
CA GLN A 331 1.07 4.61 -8.68
C GLN A 331 1.01 5.71 -7.61
N ARG A 332 0.79 6.97 -8.00
CA ARG A 332 0.61 8.10 -7.07
C ARG A 332 -0.58 7.84 -6.15
N LEU A 333 -1.70 7.38 -6.69
CA LEU A 333 -2.89 7.07 -5.91
C LEU A 333 -2.65 5.94 -4.91
N LEU A 334 -2.04 4.84 -5.36
CA LEU A 334 -1.68 3.73 -4.48
C LEU A 334 -0.79 4.20 -3.31
N ARG A 335 0.20 5.04 -3.59
CA ARG A 335 1.12 5.56 -2.57
C ARG A 335 0.44 6.51 -1.60
N MET A 336 -0.50 7.33 -2.05
CA MET A 336 -1.30 8.18 -1.15
C MET A 336 -2.14 7.35 -0.18
N ILE A 337 -2.66 6.20 -0.63
CA ILE A 337 -3.44 5.28 0.21
C ILE A 337 -2.52 4.55 1.20
N CYS A 338 -1.43 3.94 0.71
CA CYS A 338 -0.57 3.08 1.52
C CYS A 338 0.42 3.85 2.42
N TYR A 339 0.84 5.04 2.00
CA TYR A 339 1.88 5.83 2.69
C TYR A 339 1.50 7.31 2.81
N PRO A 340 0.39 7.66 3.49
CA PRO A 340 -0.12 9.03 3.56
C PRO A 340 0.89 10.03 4.14
N ASP A 341 1.71 9.62 5.12
CA ASP A 341 2.71 10.47 5.77
C ASP A 341 4.02 10.61 4.99
N ALA A 342 4.30 9.70 4.04
CA ALA A 342 5.55 9.64 3.30
C ALA A 342 5.41 10.02 1.82
N ALA A 343 4.20 10.30 1.33
CA ALA A 343 3.91 10.56 -0.08
C ALA A 343 4.82 11.66 -0.69
N ALA A 344 5.05 12.76 0.03
CA ALA A 344 5.87 13.88 -0.44
C ALA A 344 7.36 13.53 -0.67
N GLY A 345 7.90 12.52 0.02
CA GLY A 345 9.28 12.05 -0.17
C GLY A 345 9.41 10.84 -1.12
N ILE A 346 8.29 10.34 -1.65
CA ILE A 346 8.23 9.22 -2.61
C ILE A 346 7.97 9.76 -4.02
N ASP A 347 7.28 10.90 -4.14
CA ASP A 347 7.01 11.62 -5.38
C ASP A 347 8.32 12.19 -5.97
N GLY A 348 9.01 11.38 -6.79
CA GLY A 348 10.26 11.76 -7.47
C GLY A 348 11.31 10.65 -7.53
N LEU A 349 11.09 9.53 -6.83
CA LEU A 349 11.96 8.36 -6.95
C LEU A 349 11.76 7.69 -8.30
N ASP A 350 12.87 7.33 -8.96
CA ASP A 350 12.82 6.46 -10.12
C ASP A 350 12.38 5.04 -9.71
N GLN A 351 11.95 4.26 -10.69
CA GLN A 351 11.41 2.91 -10.45
C GLN A 351 12.43 2.03 -9.71
N LYS A 352 13.72 2.17 -10.03
CA LYS A 352 14.80 1.41 -9.40
C LYS A 352 15.01 1.79 -7.93
N ALA A 353 15.12 3.07 -7.60
CA ALA A 353 15.25 3.51 -6.21
C ALA A 353 14.02 3.13 -5.38
N MET A 354 12.84 3.11 -6.00
CA MET A 354 11.63 2.64 -5.36
C MET A 354 11.69 1.16 -5.01
N ILE A 355 12.05 0.29 -5.96
CA ILE A 355 12.19 -1.15 -5.74
C ILE A 355 13.19 -1.42 -4.60
N ASN A 356 14.35 -0.75 -4.64
CA ASN A 356 15.35 -0.87 -3.57
C ASN A 356 14.79 -0.42 -2.21
N ARG A 357 14.13 0.74 -2.15
CA ARG A 357 13.53 1.25 -0.91
C ARG A 357 12.49 0.30 -0.34
N ILE A 358 11.65 -0.31 -1.18
CA ILE A 358 10.64 -1.29 -0.75
C ILE A 358 11.34 -2.49 -0.09
N LEU A 359 12.30 -3.10 -0.79
CA LEU A 359 12.96 -4.33 -0.34
C LEU A 359 13.88 -4.11 0.87
N GLU A 360 14.52 -2.95 0.97
CA GLU A 360 15.39 -2.61 2.11
C GLU A 360 14.60 -2.32 3.39
N ASN A 361 13.39 -1.78 3.28
CA ASN A 361 12.57 -1.33 4.41
C ASN A 361 11.36 -2.23 4.70
N LEU A 362 11.40 -3.50 4.28
CA LEU A 362 10.33 -4.44 4.57
C LEU A 362 10.17 -4.65 6.09
N ASP A 363 8.94 -4.54 6.55
CA ASP A 363 8.52 -5.00 7.87
C ASP A 363 7.20 -5.79 7.78
N MET A 364 6.80 -6.42 8.89
CA MET A 364 5.61 -7.28 8.91
C MET A 364 4.31 -6.51 8.65
N TRP A 365 4.28 -5.19 8.90
CA TRP A 365 3.10 -4.35 8.77
C TRP A 365 2.95 -3.76 7.36
N THR A 366 4.07 -3.61 6.65
CA THR A 366 4.16 -3.05 5.30
C THR A 366 4.17 -4.09 4.19
N LEU A 367 4.33 -5.39 4.52
CA LEU A 367 4.47 -6.48 3.54
C LEU A 367 3.35 -6.49 2.48
N ARG A 368 2.09 -6.29 2.89
CA ARG A 368 0.94 -6.24 1.96
C ARG A 368 1.00 -5.02 1.03
N MET A 369 1.43 -3.87 1.55
CA MET A 369 1.59 -2.64 0.77
C MET A 369 2.75 -2.77 -0.22
N SER A 370 3.88 -3.32 0.23
CA SER A 370 5.06 -3.60 -0.61
C SER A 370 4.76 -4.58 -1.74
N TRP A 371 3.96 -5.61 -1.46
CA TRP A 371 3.47 -6.52 -2.50
C TRP A 371 2.63 -5.79 -3.53
N LEU A 372 1.71 -4.94 -3.07
CA LEU A 372 0.79 -4.21 -3.92
C LEU A 372 1.51 -3.23 -4.85
N ASP A 373 2.53 -2.51 -4.34
CA ASP A 373 3.39 -1.65 -5.15
C ASP A 373 4.09 -2.43 -6.28
N LEU A 374 4.75 -3.54 -5.94
CA LEU A 374 5.47 -4.36 -6.91
C LEU A 374 4.51 -5.03 -7.90
N ASN A 375 3.35 -5.50 -7.44
CA ASN A 375 2.34 -6.12 -8.29
C ASN A 375 1.70 -5.11 -9.25
N LEU A 376 1.40 -3.89 -8.79
CA LEU A 376 0.91 -2.82 -9.66
C LEU A 376 1.96 -2.48 -10.72
N MET A 377 3.22 -2.26 -10.32
CA MET A 377 4.31 -2.00 -11.27
C MET A 377 4.44 -3.12 -12.31
N PHE A 378 4.34 -4.39 -11.90
CA PHE A 378 4.40 -5.52 -12.82
C PHE A 378 3.21 -5.54 -13.79
N ARG A 379 1.98 -5.36 -13.31
CA ARG A 379 0.75 -5.43 -14.11
C ARG A 379 0.63 -4.30 -15.13
N GLN A 380 1.28 -3.17 -14.87
CA GLN A 380 1.37 -2.03 -15.77
C GLN A 380 2.32 -2.26 -16.96
N LEU A 381 3.19 -3.27 -16.89
CA LEU A 381 4.16 -3.58 -17.94
C LEU A 381 3.54 -4.52 -18.98
N SER A 382 3.82 -4.25 -20.25
CA SER A 382 3.37 -5.12 -21.35
C SER A 382 4.09 -6.47 -21.35
N PRO A 383 3.38 -7.59 -21.59
CA PRO A 383 4.01 -8.91 -21.66
C PRO A 383 5.04 -8.95 -22.79
N ASN A 384 6.15 -9.66 -22.55
CA ASN A 384 7.27 -9.81 -23.50
C ASN A 384 7.99 -8.52 -23.92
N SER A 385 7.82 -7.42 -23.17
CA SER A 385 8.53 -6.17 -23.43
C SER A 385 9.99 -6.20 -22.90
N GLN A 386 10.85 -5.38 -23.51
CA GLN A 386 12.20 -5.14 -22.99
C GLN A 386 12.15 -4.45 -21.61
N GLU A 387 11.17 -3.56 -21.40
CA GLU A 387 10.91 -2.90 -20.12
C GLU A 387 10.57 -3.91 -19.02
N LEU A 388 9.71 -4.89 -19.30
CA LEU A 388 9.41 -5.97 -18.37
C LEU A 388 10.67 -6.77 -18.01
N SER A 389 11.52 -7.07 -19.00
CA SER A 389 12.77 -7.80 -18.75
C SER A 389 13.72 -7.00 -17.84
N GLN A 390 13.89 -5.71 -18.10
CA GLN A 390 14.72 -4.81 -17.28
C GLN A 390 14.17 -4.66 -15.86
N TRP A 391 12.84 -4.58 -15.73
CA TRP A 391 12.18 -4.51 -14.43
C TRP A 391 12.38 -5.81 -13.63
N LEU A 392 12.19 -6.97 -14.26
CA LEU A 392 12.43 -8.28 -13.65
C LEU A 392 13.89 -8.41 -13.17
N ASP A 393 14.85 -7.99 -14.00
CA ASP A 393 16.28 -8.00 -13.62
C ASP A 393 16.55 -7.05 -12.44
N THR A 394 15.89 -5.89 -12.40
CA THR A 394 16.03 -4.92 -11.31
C THR A 394 15.46 -5.45 -9.99
N VAL A 395 14.25 -6.01 -10.01
CA VAL A 395 13.63 -6.63 -8.82
C VAL A 395 14.45 -7.81 -8.31
N ALA A 396 14.89 -8.69 -9.22
CA ALA A 396 15.70 -9.85 -8.85
C ALA A 396 17.04 -9.43 -8.24
N LYS A 397 17.73 -8.46 -8.85
CA LYS A 397 18.99 -7.94 -8.30
C LYS A 397 18.78 -7.28 -6.95
N ALA A 398 17.78 -6.39 -6.83
CA ALA A 398 17.48 -5.72 -5.57
C ALA A 398 17.12 -6.72 -4.46
N ALA A 399 16.36 -7.77 -4.77
CA ALA A 399 16.01 -8.81 -3.82
C ALA A 399 17.25 -9.53 -3.29
N ILE A 400 18.23 -9.82 -4.15
CA ILE A 400 19.48 -10.48 -3.76
C ILE A 400 20.45 -9.53 -3.05
N ASP A 401 20.50 -8.26 -3.46
CA ASP A 401 21.37 -7.23 -2.87
C ASP A 401 21.05 -7.00 -1.37
N VAL A 402 19.78 -7.14 -0.94
CA VAL A 402 19.39 -7.08 0.48
C VAL A 402 20.14 -8.11 1.34
N PHE A 403 20.50 -9.28 0.77
CA PHE A 403 21.27 -10.29 1.50
C PHE A 403 22.76 -9.93 1.57
N GLN A 404 23.30 -9.27 0.54
CA GLN A 404 24.71 -8.84 0.51
C GLN A 404 24.97 -7.62 1.41
N LEU A 405 24.03 -6.68 1.46
CA LEU A 405 24.10 -5.48 2.31
C LEU A 405 24.06 -5.79 3.82
N ASN A 406 23.57 -6.98 4.17
CA ASN A 406 23.42 -7.47 5.54
C ASN A 406 24.51 -8.48 5.95
N ALA A 407 25.51 -8.70 5.11
CA ALA A 407 26.64 -9.55 5.46
C ALA A 407 27.46 -8.93 6.62
N PRO A 408 27.93 -9.74 7.59
CA PRO A 408 28.56 -9.26 8.83
C PRO A 408 29.90 -8.50 8.65
N TYR A 409 30.34 -8.25 7.41
CA TYR A 409 31.56 -7.50 7.08
C TYR A 409 31.32 -5.99 6.90
N ALA A 410 30.08 -5.50 7.01
CA ALA A 410 29.80 -4.08 7.06
C ALA A 410 30.41 -3.47 8.34
N SER A 411 31.25 -2.44 8.17
CA SER A 411 32.08 -1.82 9.20
C SER A 411 31.36 -1.53 10.53
N PRO A 412 31.97 -1.83 11.69
CA PRO A 412 31.36 -1.58 13.00
C PRO A 412 31.61 -0.13 13.41
N LYS A 413 30.87 0.83 12.84
CA LYS A 413 30.82 2.19 13.38
C LYS A 413 29.40 2.74 13.30
N HIS A 414 28.78 2.80 14.48
CA HIS A 414 27.58 3.58 14.81
C HIS A 414 26.30 3.27 14.01
N ASP A 415 25.47 2.32 14.49
CA ASP A 415 23.98 2.42 14.48
C ASP A 415 23.31 1.04 14.72
N ASP A 416 23.30 0.55 15.96
CA ASP A 416 22.70 -0.76 16.30
C ASP A 416 21.21 -0.86 15.89
N LYS A 417 20.44 0.24 16.03
CA LYS A 417 19.02 0.30 15.64
C LYS A 417 18.76 0.18 14.13
N LYS A 418 19.71 0.63 13.29
CA LYS A 418 19.57 0.57 11.83
C LYS A 418 19.90 -0.83 11.33
N ASN A 419 20.79 -1.54 12.03
CA ASN A 419 21.19 -2.90 11.69
C ASN A 419 20.08 -3.92 12.00
N GLU A 420 19.35 -3.77 13.12
CA GLU A 420 18.19 -4.61 13.46
C GLU A 420 17.04 -4.51 12.43
N LYS A 421 16.71 -3.30 11.97
CA LYS A 421 15.68 -3.11 10.93
C LYS A 421 16.06 -3.80 9.61
N LYS A 422 17.32 -3.75 9.22
CA LYS A 422 17.81 -4.40 8.00
C LYS A 422 17.89 -5.92 8.12
N GLN A 423 18.16 -6.45 9.32
CA GLN A 423 18.08 -7.89 9.57
C GLN A 423 16.63 -8.41 9.56
N ASN A 424 15.64 -7.60 9.89
CA ASN A 424 14.24 -8.02 9.80
C ASN A 424 13.71 -8.03 8.36
N SER A 425 14.16 -7.10 7.51
CA SER A 425 13.71 -7.06 6.11
C SER A 425 14.14 -8.30 5.31
N ILE A 426 15.34 -8.86 5.59
CA ILE A 426 15.88 -10.04 4.89
C ILE A 426 14.96 -11.27 4.99
N TRP A 427 14.29 -11.46 6.13
CA TRP A 427 13.40 -12.59 6.37
C TRP A 427 12.05 -12.44 5.66
N LEU A 428 11.71 -11.22 5.27
CA LEU A 428 10.43 -10.88 4.63
C LEU A 428 10.52 -10.87 3.10
N VAL A 429 11.73 -10.86 2.53
CA VAL A 429 11.94 -10.95 1.08
C VAL A 429 11.34 -12.25 0.52
N ALA A 430 11.60 -13.40 1.15
CA ALA A 430 11.09 -14.68 0.67
C ALA A 430 9.54 -14.77 0.70
N PRO A 431 8.86 -14.44 1.82
CA PRO A 431 7.40 -14.32 1.85
C PRO A 431 6.83 -13.37 0.80
N LEU A 432 7.45 -12.20 0.58
CA LEU A 432 7.01 -11.24 -0.43
C LEU A 432 7.09 -11.81 -1.85
N VAL A 433 8.27 -12.33 -2.23
CA VAL A 433 8.54 -12.87 -3.57
C VAL A 433 7.65 -14.08 -3.86
N SER A 434 7.31 -14.89 -2.85
CA SER A 434 6.39 -16.03 -2.99
C SER A 434 5.00 -15.65 -3.52
N LYS A 435 4.57 -14.41 -3.28
CA LYS A 435 3.27 -13.87 -3.70
C LYS A 435 3.35 -13.12 -5.02
N LEU A 436 4.54 -12.85 -5.55
CA LEU A 436 4.73 -12.22 -6.85
C LEU A 436 4.59 -13.25 -7.98
N PRO A 437 4.31 -12.81 -9.23
CA PRO A 437 4.18 -13.69 -10.39
C PRO A 437 5.38 -14.61 -10.62
N SER A 438 5.15 -15.79 -11.20
CA SER A 438 6.20 -16.81 -11.43
C SER A 438 7.38 -16.29 -12.27
N ALA A 439 7.14 -15.33 -13.16
CA ALA A 439 8.21 -14.65 -13.92
C ALA A 439 9.22 -13.93 -13.02
N VAL A 440 8.76 -13.32 -11.92
CA VAL A 440 9.64 -12.67 -10.92
C VAL A 440 10.45 -13.72 -10.18
N GLN A 441 9.78 -14.77 -9.70
CA GLN A 441 10.43 -15.87 -8.98
C GLN A 441 11.51 -16.55 -9.81
N GLY A 442 11.22 -16.84 -11.09
CA GLY A 442 12.18 -17.42 -12.02
C GLY A 442 13.37 -16.50 -12.30
N ARG A 443 13.15 -15.18 -12.36
CA ARG A 443 14.25 -14.23 -12.51
C ARG A 443 15.13 -14.14 -11.27
N VAL A 444 14.52 -14.13 -10.08
CA VAL A 444 15.23 -14.19 -8.80
C VAL A 444 16.10 -15.44 -8.72
N LEU A 445 15.60 -16.60 -9.15
CA LEU A 445 16.37 -17.84 -9.20
C LEU A 445 17.58 -17.76 -10.13
N LYS A 446 17.41 -17.17 -11.32
CA LYS A 446 18.53 -16.97 -12.25
C LYS A 446 19.65 -16.13 -11.63
N VAL A 447 19.30 -15.02 -10.97
CA VAL A 447 20.28 -14.15 -10.31
C VAL A 447 20.90 -14.83 -9.09
N ALA A 448 20.11 -15.55 -8.28
CA ALA A 448 20.62 -16.34 -7.17
C ALA A 448 21.60 -17.42 -7.64
N GLY A 449 21.30 -18.10 -8.75
CA GLY A 449 22.19 -19.06 -9.42
C GLY A 449 23.53 -18.43 -9.81
N GLN A 450 23.53 -17.25 -10.42
CA GLN A 450 24.75 -16.53 -10.77
C GLN A 450 25.60 -16.15 -9.54
N VAL A 451 24.95 -15.79 -8.42
CA VAL A 451 25.67 -15.50 -7.16
C VAL A 451 26.30 -16.76 -6.57
N LEU A 452 25.62 -17.91 -6.68
CA LEU A 452 26.15 -19.22 -6.28
C LEU A 452 27.35 -19.65 -7.14
N GLU A 453 27.29 -19.40 -8.45
CA GLU A 453 28.34 -19.72 -9.42
C GLU A 453 29.60 -18.87 -9.21
N ASN A 454 29.43 -17.56 -9.02
CA ASN A 454 30.54 -16.62 -8.92
C ASN A 454 31.18 -16.56 -7.52
N GLY A 455 30.70 -17.36 -6.55
CA GLY A 455 31.14 -17.28 -5.16
C GLY A 455 30.92 -15.91 -4.51
N GLY A 456 30.07 -15.07 -5.12
CA GLY A 456 29.91 -13.64 -4.82
C GLY A 456 29.14 -13.32 -3.53
N TRP A 457 28.96 -14.32 -2.66
CA TRP A 457 28.19 -14.20 -1.42
C TRP A 457 28.78 -13.18 -0.42
N CYS A 458 30.04 -12.79 -0.63
CA CYS A 458 30.66 -11.60 -0.08
C CYS A 458 31.62 -11.04 -1.12
N SER A 459 31.12 -10.25 -2.07
CA SER A 459 32.00 -9.51 -2.96
C SER A 459 32.78 -8.48 -2.14
N ASP A 460 34.11 -8.53 -2.24
CA ASP A 460 35.01 -7.59 -1.58
C ASP A 460 34.72 -6.15 -2.04
N GLN A 461 34.34 -5.26 -1.13
CA GLN A 461 34.69 -3.85 -1.25
C GLN A 461 36.20 -3.69 -0.98
N GLN A 462 37.03 -4.29 -1.82
CA GLN A 462 38.47 -4.02 -1.87
C GLN A 462 38.95 -3.90 -3.32
N GLN A 463 38.29 -3.05 -4.10
CA GLN A 463 38.92 -2.43 -5.27
C GLN A 463 38.64 -0.93 -5.31
N GLN A 464 39.02 -0.22 -4.24
CA GLN A 464 39.47 1.17 -4.33
C GLN A 464 40.14 1.60 -3.01
N GLN A 465 41.39 1.18 -2.81
CA GLN A 465 42.46 2.06 -2.33
C GLN A 465 43.74 1.25 -2.17
N SER A 466 44.71 1.65 -2.97
CA SER A 466 46.06 1.13 -3.00
C SER A 466 46.79 1.35 -1.67
N GLN A 467 47.67 0.38 -1.35
CA GLN A 467 48.83 0.47 -0.45
C GLN A 467 48.57 0.47 1.06
N GLN A 468 48.44 -0.73 1.64
CA GLN A 468 49.30 -1.25 2.71
C GLN A 468 48.84 -2.67 3.12
N PRO A 469 49.74 -3.60 3.47
CA PRO A 469 49.33 -4.90 3.99
C PRO A 469 48.77 -4.73 5.42
N PRO A 470 47.57 -5.23 5.75
CA PRO A 470 47.10 -5.19 7.13
C PRO A 470 47.86 -6.24 7.96
N PRO A 471 48.06 -6.01 9.28
CA PRO A 471 48.73 -6.96 10.14
C PRO A 471 47.85 -8.20 10.33
N LYS A 472 48.46 -9.39 10.31
CA LYS A 472 47.82 -10.66 10.67
C LYS A 472 47.46 -10.65 12.17
N ILE A 473 46.29 -10.10 12.51
CA ILE A 473 45.70 -10.30 13.84
C ILE A 473 44.93 -11.62 13.79
N ARG A 474 45.58 -12.67 14.29
CA ARG A 474 44.94 -13.96 14.59
C ARG A 474 44.04 -13.75 15.81
N MET A 475 42.77 -13.42 15.60
CA MET A 475 41.80 -13.37 16.68
C MET A 475 41.61 -14.78 17.23
N ARG A 476 42.05 -14.99 18.47
CA ARG A 476 41.74 -16.19 19.25
C ARG A 476 40.24 -16.21 19.50
N SER A 477 39.65 -17.35 19.16
CA SER A 477 38.36 -17.83 19.63
C SER A 477 38.20 -17.57 21.13
N CYS A 478 37.18 -16.79 21.48
CA CYS A 478 36.63 -16.69 22.82
C CYS A 478 35.40 -17.61 22.88
N LEU A 479 35.63 -18.91 23.02
CA LEU A 479 34.56 -19.88 23.29
C LEU A 479 34.51 -20.18 24.79
N GLY A 480 33.45 -19.69 25.41
CA GLY A 480 32.82 -20.35 26.55
C GLY A 480 31.39 -20.70 26.16
N GLY A 481 31.09 -21.99 26.02
CA GLY A 481 29.74 -22.56 26.00
C GLY A 481 29.04 -22.64 24.64
N ASP A 482 28.79 -23.88 24.22
CA ASP A 482 27.93 -24.37 23.13
C ASP A 482 28.31 -24.04 21.66
N GLY A 483 28.55 -25.12 20.92
CA GLY A 483 29.01 -25.13 19.53
C GLY A 483 27.96 -24.70 18.51
N GLY A 484 28.45 -24.19 17.38
CA GLY A 484 27.66 -23.88 16.18
C GLY A 484 27.67 -22.40 15.77
N SER A 485 28.83 -21.75 15.69
CA SER A 485 28.96 -20.38 15.18
C SER A 485 29.22 -20.36 13.66
N ALA A 486 28.18 -20.63 12.86
CA ALA A 486 28.09 -20.31 11.41
C ALA A 486 26.69 -20.46 10.72
N PRO A 487 25.56 -20.93 11.32
CA PRO A 487 24.38 -21.26 10.52
C PRO A 487 23.38 -20.11 10.27
N ALA A 488 23.66 -18.88 10.70
CA ALA A 488 22.64 -17.82 10.78
C ALA A 488 22.45 -17.00 9.48
N THR A 489 23.49 -16.80 8.68
CA THR A 489 23.48 -15.90 7.51
C THR A 489 22.85 -16.51 6.25
N HIS A 490 22.93 -17.84 6.07
CA HIS A 490 22.45 -18.52 4.87
C HIS A 490 20.96 -18.86 4.90
N ARG A 491 20.34 -18.98 6.07
CA ARG A 491 18.94 -19.43 6.21
C ARG A 491 17.93 -18.55 5.48
N PRO A 492 18.00 -17.20 5.54
CA PRO A 492 17.09 -16.35 4.79
C PRO A 492 17.22 -16.52 3.28
N PHE A 493 18.45 -16.61 2.76
CA PHE A 493 18.68 -16.78 1.33
C PHE A 493 18.22 -18.16 0.85
N LEU A 494 18.56 -19.21 1.61
CA LEU A 494 18.09 -20.57 1.35
C LEU A 494 16.56 -20.59 1.27
N SER A 495 15.89 -19.94 2.24
CA SER A 495 14.43 -19.81 2.25
C SER A 495 13.91 -19.12 0.97
N LEU A 496 14.56 -18.04 0.52
CA LEU A 496 14.19 -17.37 -0.73
C LEU A 496 14.29 -18.30 -1.94
N VAL A 497 15.44 -18.96 -2.14
CA VAL A 497 15.67 -19.83 -3.30
C VAL A 497 14.69 -21.01 -3.29
N LEU A 498 14.54 -21.69 -2.16
CA LEU A 498 13.60 -22.80 -2.03
C LEU A 498 12.14 -22.36 -2.25
N THR A 499 11.78 -21.15 -1.80
CA THR A 499 10.44 -20.59 -2.01
C THR A 499 10.18 -20.32 -3.49
N CYS A 500 11.14 -19.72 -4.20
CA CYS A 500 11.00 -19.49 -5.64
C CYS A 500 10.92 -20.81 -6.43
N LEU A 501 11.66 -21.85 -6.03
CA LEU A 501 11.65 -23.16 -6.70
C LEU A 501 10.31 -23.89 -6.60
N LYS A 502 9.55 -23.68 -5.51
CA LYS A 502 8.20 -24.25 -5.36
C LYS A 502 7.25 -23.77 -6.46
N GLY A 503 7.38 -22.52 -6.90
CA GLY A 503 6.52 -21.91 -7.91
C GLY A 503 6.96 -22.10 -9.37
N GLN A 504 8.06 -22.82 -9.64
CA GLN A 504 8.56 -23.05 -11.01
C GLN A 504 8.18 -24.42 -11.57
N GLU A 505 8.23 -24.54 -12.90
CA GLU A 505 8.13 -25.82 -13.61
C GLU A 505 9.35 -26.71 -13.35
N GLU A 506 9.20 -28.03 -13.56
CA GLU A 506 10.25 -29.03 -13.34
C GLU A 506 11.55 -28.68 -14.07
N GLY A 507 11.49 -28.16 -15.30
CA GLY A 507 12.68 -27.81 -16.09
C GLY A 507 13.58 -26.73 -15.47
N GLN A 508 13.04 -25.77 -14.71
CA GLN A 508 13.90 -24.81 -14.00
C GLN A 508 14.57 -25.42 -12.77
N ARG A 509 13.93 -26.38 -12.10
CA ARG A 509 14.54 -27.13 -10.98
C ARG A 509 15.70 -27.98 -11.49
N GLU A 510 15.53 -28.64 -12.62
CA GLU A 510 16.59 -29.37 -13.33
C GLU A 510 17.74 -28.46 -13.75
N GLY A 511 17.45 -27.25 -14.24
CA GLY A 511 18.46 -26.26 -14.59
C GLY A 511 19.34 -25.84 -13.40
N LEU A 512 18.72 -25.58 -12.23
CA LEU A 512 19.47 -25.29 -11.00
C LEU A 512 20.31 -26.51 -10.56
N LEU A 513 19.74 -27.71 -10.61
CA LEU A 513 20.46 -28.95 -10.29
C LEU A 513 21.67 -29.14 -11.20
N SER A 514 21.54 -28.91 -12.50
CA SER A 514 22.65 -28.99 -13.45
C SER A 514 23.76 -27.99 -13.11
N SER A 515 23.41 -26.75 -12.74
CA SER A 515 24.41 -25.74 -12.30
C SER A 515 25.09 -26.17 -10.99
N LEU A 516 24.34 -26.64 -10.00
CA LEU A 516 24.90 -27.13 -8.73
C LEU A 516 25.83 -28.34 -8.94
N GLN A 517 25.42 -29.29 -9.78
CA GLN A 517 26.22 -30.45 -10.14
C GLN A 517 27.52 -30.04 -10.84
N GLN A 518 27.45 -29.08 -11.76
CA GLN A 518 28.62 -28.55 -12.46
C GLN A 518 29.59 -27.86 -11.50
N GLN A 519 29.08 -27.02 -10.58
CA GLN A 519 29.89 -26.35 -9.56
C GLN A 519 30.60 -27.34 -8.64
N LEU A 520 29.88 -28.34 -8.12
CA LEU A 520 30.45 -29.37 -7.26
C LEU A 520 31.49 -30.22 -8.00
N SER A 521 31.22 -30.55 -9.26
CA SER A 521 32.14 -31.29 -10.13
C SER A 521 33.42 -30.50 -10.42
N GLN A 522 33.33 -29.18 -10.59
CA GLN A 522 34.50 -28.30 -10.72
C GLN A 522 35.35 -28.30 -9.45
N LEU A 523 34.74 -28.26 -8.26
CA LEU A 523 35.48 -28.37 -6.99
C LEU A 523 36.22 -29.70 -6.89
N VAL A 524 35.57 -30.81 -7.27
CA VAL A 524 36.21 -32.13 -7.35
C VAL A 524 37.39 -32.12 -8.32
N GLN A 525 37.23 -31.49 -9.48
CA GLN A 525 38.30 -31.41 -10.48
C GLN A 525 39.50 -30.61 -9.99
N MET A 526 39.27 -29.46 -9.33
CA MET A 526 40.34 -28.67 -8.73
C MET A 526 41.06 -29.44 -7.61
N ALA A 527 40.34 -30.24 -6.82
CA ALA A 527 40.94 -31.11 -5.81
C ALA A 527 41.81 -32.21 -6.44
N LYS A 528 41.34 -32.82 -7.55
CA LYS A 528 42.12 -33.80 -8.34
C LYS A 528 43.40 -33.21 -8.90
N GLU A 529 43.38 -31.92 -9.27
CA GLU A 529 44.53 -31.18 -9.79
C GLU A 529 45.53 -30.74 -8.70
N GLY A 530 45.27 -31.08 -7.43
CA GLY A 530 46.18 -30.85 -6.31
C GLY A 530 45.92 -29.56 -5.52
N ASN A 531 44.88 -28.79 -5.84
CA ASN A 531 44.56 -27.53 -5.19
C ASN A 531 43.71 -27.68 -3.90
N LEU A 532 43.70 -28.88 -3.29
CA LEU A 532 42.82 -29.20 -2.15
C LEU A 532 43.04 -28.25 -0.97
N GLN A 533 44.30 -27.95 -0.63
CA GLN A 533 44.59 -27.09 0.53
C GLN A 533 44.09 -25.66 0.34
N GLU A 534 44.18 -25.12 -0.88
CA GLU A 534 43.70 -23.77 -1.21
C GLU A 534 42.16 -23.68 -1.09
N ILE A 535 41.47 -24.78 -1.42
CA ILE A 535 40.01 -24.89 -1.30
C ILE A 535 39.60 -24.94 0.19
N LEU A 536 40.28 -25.76 0.99
CA LEU A 536 39.99 -25.95 2.41
C LEU A 536 40.35 -24.72 3.25
N ASP A 537 41.40 -23.98 2.88
CA ASP A 537 41.80 -22.74 3.54
C ASP A 537 40.82 -21.58 3.25
N ASN A 538 39.92 -21.74 2.28
CA ASN A 538 38.92 -20.76 1.90
C ASN A 538 37.57 -21.06 2.56
N GLU A 539 37.34 -20.49 3.75
CA GLU A 539 36.08 -20.62 4.52
C GLU A 539 34.83 -20.31 3.68
N ARG A 540 34.92 -19.38 2.70
CA ARG A 540 33.79 -19.05 1.81
C ARG A 540 33.37 -20.23 0.94
N THR A 541 34.31 -21.08 0.54
CA THR A 541 34.00 -22.28 -0.24
C THR A 541 33.21 -23.28 0.59
N LEU A 542 33.55 -23.41 1.87
CA LEU A 542 32.91 -24.34 2.82
C LEU A 542 31.49 -23.91 3.20
N ASP A 543 31.29 -22.64 3.51
CA ASP A 543 29.95 -22.07 3.71
C ASP A 543 29.08 -22.22 2.45
N GLY A 544 29.70 -22.01 1.28
CA GLY A 544 29.06 -22.25 -0.01
C GLY A 544 28.70 -23.73 -0.23
N LEU A 545 29.52 -24.68 0.22
CA LEU A 545 29.23 -26.11 0.13
C LEU A 545 28.00 -26.47 0.96
N GLN A 546 27.91 -26.04 2.23
CA GLN A 546 26.77 -26.32 3.09
C GLN A 546 25.45 -25.83 2.47
N LEU A 547 25.46 -24.62 1.93
CA LEU A 547 24.30 -24.08 1.23
C LEU A 547 23.95 -24.86 -0.04
N ARG A 548 24.93 -25.20 -0.88
CA ARG A 548 24.69 -25.99 -2.11
C ARG A 548 24.02 -27.32 -1.77
N PHE A 549 24.49 -28.00 -0.72
CA PHE A 549 23.85 -29.23 -0.23
C PHE A 549 22.44 -29.00 0.32
N ALA A 550 22.23 -27.93 1.08
CA ALA A 550 20.88 -27.58 1.54
C ALA A 550 19.91 -27.32 0.37
N LEU A 551 20.39 -26.70 -0.72
CA LEU A 551 19.63 -26.50 -1.95
C LEU A 551 19.34 -27.83 -2.66
N VAL A 552 20.36 -28.68 -2.86
CA VAL A 552 20.20 -30.03 -3.44
C VAL A 552 19.17 -30.84 -2.65
N GLY A 553 19.23 -30.80 -1.31
CA GLY A 553 18.24 -31.45 -0.45
C GLY A 553 16.83 -30.91 -0.63
N GLY A 554 16.67 -29.62 -0.91
CA GLY A 554 15.37 -28.99 -1.16
C GLY A 554 14.74 -29.30 -2.53
N VAL A 555 15.52 -29.80 -3.49
CA VAL A 555 15.07 -30.27 -4.81
C VAL A 555 15.41 -31.74 -5.05
N PHE A 556 15.57 -32.51 -3.97
CA PHE A 556 16.04 -33.89 -4.02
C PHE A 556 15.09 -34.81 -4.83
N ASP A 557 13.80 -34.54 -4.75
CA ASP A 557 12.75 -35.27 -5.46
C ASP A 557 12.86 -35.16 -6.99
N ALA A 558 13.46 -34.08 -7.51
CA ALA A 558 13.57 -33.83 -8.94
C ALA A 558 14.55 -34.77 -9.66
N PHE A 559 15.64 -35.23 -9.00
CA PHE A 559 16.58 -36.17 -9.62
C PHE A 559 16.48 -37.60 -9.07
N GLN A 560 15.87 -37.80 -7.89
CA GLN A 560 15.66 -39.13 -7.29
C GLN A 560 14.86 -40.09 -8.19
N ARG A 561 13.97 -39.55 -9.05
CA ARG A 561 13.13 -40.35 -9.95
C ARG A 561 13.81 -40.69 -11.27
N ASN A 562 14.94 -40.07 -11.59
CA ASN A 562 15.68 -40.28 -12.82
C ASN A 562 16.90 -41.18 -12.57
N PRO A 563 16.94 -42.41 -13.12
CA PRO A 563 18.02 -43.37 -12.87
C PRO A 563 19.42 -42.87 -13.26
N SER A 564 19.55 -42.16 -14.39
CA SER A 564 20.84 -41.64 -14.83
C SER A 564 21.34 -40.54 -13.90
N ALA A 565 20.47 -39.58 -13.57
CA ALA A 565 20.79 -38.50 -12.65
C ALA A 565 21.12 -39.04 -11.25
N THR A 566 20.38 -40.05 -10.77
CA THR A 566 20.65 -40.71 -9.47
C THR A 566 22.07 -41.27 -9.42
N THR A 567 22.52 -41.92 -10.51
CA THR A 567 23.86 -42.50 -10.60
C THR A 567 24.93 -41.41 -10.64
N ASP A 568 24.73 -40.36 -11.45
CA ASP A 568 25.67 -39.24 -11.56
C ASP A 568 25.84 -38.48 -10.24
N TRP A 569 24.74 -38.23 -9.54
CA TRP A 569 24.77 -37.58 -8.22
C TRP A 569 25.43 -38.47 -7.17
N ALA A 570 25.12 -39.78 -7.12
CA ALA A 570 25.78 -40.69 -6.19
C ALA A 570 27.30 -40.73 -6.42
N LEU A 571 27.74 -40.79 -7.67
CA LEU A 571 29.16 -40.78 -8.03
C LEU A 571 29.84 -39.48 -7.61
N LEU A 572 29.18 -38.33 -7.80
CA LEU A 572 29.68 -37.03 -7.37
C LEU A 572 29.81 -36.93 -5.84
N LEU A 573 28.81 -37.42 -5.09
CA LEU A 573 28.81 -37.44 -3.63
C LEU A 573 29.98 -38.29 -3.08
N VAL A 574 30.21 -39.47 -3.66
CA VAL A 574 31.36 -40.32 -3.33
C VAL A 574 32.67 -39.60 -3.64
N GLN A 575 32.80 -38.98 -4.82
CA GLN A 575 34.00 -38.25 -5.22
C GLN A 575 34.36 -37.10 -4.27
N LEU A 576 33.37 -36.36 -3.77
CA LEU A 576 33.58 -35.28 -2.80
C LEU A 576 34.19 -35.80 -1.49
N VAL A 577 33.80 -37.00 -1.05
CA VAL A 577 34.38 -37.65 0.14
C VAL A 577 35.76 -38.22 -0.17
N THR A 578 35.92 -39.00 -1.25
CA THR A 578 37.18 -39.69 -1.55
C THR A 578 38.33 -38.74 -1.89
N HIS A 579 38.03 -37.56 -2.43
CA HIS A 579 39.05 -36.52 -2.72
C HIS A 579 39.32 -35.60 -1.52
N GLY A 580 38.74 -35.87 -0.35
CA GLY A 580 39.03 -35.14 0.89
C GLY A 580 38.43 -33.72 0.95
N LEU A 581 37.49 -33.38 0.06
CA LEU A 581 36.75 -32.11 0.14
C LEU A 581 35.76 -32.11 1.30
N ILE A 582 35.18 -33.27 1.61
CA ILE A 582 34.29 -33.50 2.75
C ILE A 582 34.84 -34.67 3.55
N ASP A 583 35.32 -34.40 4.75
CA ASP A 583 35.88 -35.40 5.64
C ASP A 583 35.18 -35.35 7.00
N LEU A 584 35.12 -36.52 7.67
CA LEU A 584 34.45 -36.69 8.95
C LEU A 584 35.07 -35.83 10.05
N HIS A 585 36.39 -35.62 10.01
CA HIS A 585 37.10 -34.91 11.07
C HIS A 585 37.08 -33.39 10.90
N THR A 586 36.99 -32.90 9.67
CA THR A 586 36.94 -31.46 9.37
C THR A 586 35.51 -30.92 9.19
N HIS A 587 34.61 -31.71 8.59
CA HIS A 587 33.25 -31.26 8.20
C HIS A 587 32.17 -32.28 8.57
N SER A 588 32.11 -32.71 9.84
CA SER A 588 31.20 -33.77 10.32
C SER A 588 29.71 -33.58 9.95
N ASP A 589 29.17 -32.36 10.03
CA ASP A 589 27.78 -32.07 9.67
C ASP A 589 27.51 -32.25 8.17
N LEU A 590 28.42 -31.78 7.31
CA LEU A 590 28.33 -31.97 5.85
C LEU A 590 28.52 -33.44 5.48
N PHE A 591 29.45 -34.14 6.14
CA PHE A 591 29.68 -35.56 5.93
C PHE A 591 28.43 -36.39 6.23
N THR A 592 27.75 -36.11 7.36
CA THR A 592 26.49 -36.80 7.69
C THR A 592 25.38 -36.52 6.67
N VAL A 593 25.23 -35.26 6.22
CA VAL A 593 24.28 -34.92 5.14
C VAL A 593 24.58 -35.69 3.84
N VAL A 594 25.85 -35.79 3.43
CA VAL A 594 26.25 -36.53 2.22
C VAL A 594 25.93 -38.02 2.35
N VAL A 595 26.23 -38.62 3.51
CA VAL A 595 25.94 -40.03 3.78
C VAL A 595 24.42 -40.29 3.78
N ASP A 596 23.63 -39.41 4.39
CA ASP A 596 22.17 -39.53 4.39
C ASP A 596 21.59 -39.41 2.97
N MET A 597 22.10 -38.47 2.16
CA MET A 597 21.73 -38.34 0.74
C MET A 597 22.09 -39.60 -0.05
N LEU A 598 23.31 -40.12 0.10
CA LEU A 598 23.76 -41.36 -0.55
C LEU A 598 22.88 -42.56 -0.16
N ALA A 599 22.61 -42.73 1.14
CA ALA A 599 21.75 -43.79 1.64
C ALA A 599 20.35 -43.68 1.01
N THR A 600 19.80 -42.47 0.94
CA THR A 600 18.48 -42.22 0.33
C THR A 600 18.46 -42.55 -1.16
N LEU A 601 19.51 -42.19 -1.92
CA LEU A 601 19.64 -42.53 -3.35
C LEU A 601 19.74 -44.04 -3.58
N VAL A 602 20.51 -44.75 -2.76
CA VAL A 602 20.64 -46.21 -2.83
C VAL A 602 19.30 -46.88 -2.51
N HIS A 603 18.60 -46.40 -1.48
CA HIS A 603 17.28 -46.91 -1.12
C HIS A 603 16.23 -46.62 -2.20
N SER A 604 16.25 -45.45 -2.85
CA SER A 604 15.35 -45.16 -3.96
C SER A 604 15.66 -45.99 -5.19
N ALA A 605 16.93 -46.17 -5.54
CA ALA A 605 17.33 -47.03 -6.65
C ALA A 605 16.90 -48.49 -6.42
N LYS A 606 16.98 -49.00 -5.18
CA LYS A 606 16.45 -50.33 -4.80
C LYS A 606 14.94 -50.44 -4.98
N ALA A 607 14.20 -49.36 -4.78
CA ALA A 607 12.75 -49.36 -4.85
C ALA A 607 12.21 -49.26 -6.29
N THR A 608 12.99 -48.71 -7.23
CA THR A 608 12.55 -48.46 -8.61
C THR A 608 12.98 -49.49 -9.65
N ASP A 609 14.16 -50.13 -9.57
CA ASP A 609 14.51 -51.36 -10.34
C ASP A 609 15.90 -51.96 -9.96
N SER A 610 16.10 -53.26 -10.22
CA SER A 610 17.23 -54.09 -9.74
C SER A 610 18.59 -53.82 -10.41
N GLN A 611 18.60 -53.37 -11.68
CA GLN A 611 19.83 -53.18 -12.46
C GLN A 611 20.62 -51.94 -12.05
N VAL A 612 19.93 -50.81 -11.82
CA VAL A 612 20.52 -49.55 -11.33
C VAL A 612 21.16 -49.75 -9.96
N THR A 613 20.55 -50.63 -9.14
CA THR A 613 21.11 -51.00 -7.84
C THR A 613 22.46 -51.69 -7.96
N GLN A 614 22.63 -52.53 -8.99
CA GLN A 614 23.83 -53.33 -9.20
C GLN A 614 25.00 -52.46 -9.63
N GLU A 615 24.77 -51.46 -10.48
CA GLU A 615 25.79 -50.48 -10.88
C GLU A 615 26.20 -49.55 -9.72
N LEU A 616 25.24 -49.06 -8.92
CA LEU A 616 25.51 -48.26 -7.72
C LEU A 616 26.30 -49.03 -6.64
N LEU A 617 25.96 -50.30 -6.42
CA LEU A 617 26.66 -51.17 -5.47
C LEU A 617 28.08 -51.57 -5.92
N ILE A 618 28.39 -51.46 -7.21
CA ILE A 618 29.75 -51.69 -7.73
C ILE A 618 30.60 -50.41 -7.60
N LEU A 619 29.96 -49.24 -7.57
CA LEU A 619 30.60 -47.92 -7.49
C LEU A 619 30.90 -47.44 -6.06
N ILE A 620 30.09 -47.85 -5.08
CA ILE A 620 30.27 -47.59 -3.64
C ILE A 620 31.09 -48.73 -3.03
#